data_AF-A0A9X2S1K8-F1
#
_entry.id   AF-A0A9X2S1K8-F1
#
_cell.length_a   1.000
_cell.length_b   1.000
_cell.length_c   1.000
_cell.angle_alpha   90.00
_cell.angle_beta   90.00
_cell.angle_gamma   90.00
#
_symmetry.space_group_name_H-M   'P 1'
#
loop_
_entity.id
_entity.type
_entity.pdbx_description
1 polymer ?
#
loop_
_entity_poly.entity_id
_entity_poly.type
_entity_poly.pdbx_seq_one_letter_code
_entity_poly.pdbx_strand_id
1 'polypeptide(L)'
;MNISRFICVGGILTTLAVIFQSAPIFLPTIGLFLSPLSTIPIAIAAFSSIPLGLAVFFSSVLILTMISIQESIILLFTTGLLGIVIGTLLFRKGIVISILSSSVALSLGIIFLTYIVGIVSFVDLASSFSTTLTFLIFFLFSLIYSSICNIFIKKFINYLTKIKIIS
;
A
#
# COMPACT_ATOMS: atom_id res chain seq x y z
N MET A 1 -7.82 -22.96 -1.81
CA MET A 1 -8.98 -22.12 -1.41
C MET A 1 -10.10 -22.37 -2.40
N ASN A 2 -11.34 -22.60 -1.96
CA ASN A 2 -12.48 -22.76 -2.89
C ASN A 2 -12.73 -21.47 -3.67
N ILE A 3 -13.13 -21.57 -4.95
CA ILE A 3 -13.41 -20.41 -5.83
C ILE A 3 -14.38 -19.41 -5.15
N SER A 4 -15.41 -19.92 -4.46
CA SER A 4 -16.39 -19.09 -3.76
C SER A 4 -15.77 -18.27 -2.63
N ARG A 5 -14.94 -18.90 -1.79
CA ARG A 5 -14.22 -18.20 -0.72
C ARG A 5 -13.22 -17.19 -1.27
N PHE A 6 -12.58 -17.49 -2.41
CA PHE A 6 -11.68 -16.56 -3.10
C PHE A 6 -12.40 -15.27 -3.49
N ILE A 7 -13.56 -15.39 -4.12
CA ILE A 7 -14.34 -14.24 -4.56
C ILE A 7 -14.89 -13.46 -3.36
N CYS A 8 -15.44 -14.14 -2.34
CA CYS A 8 -16.00 -13.45 -1.17
C CYS A 8 -14.93 -12.71 -0.37
N VAL A 9 -13.82 -13.36 -0.03
CA VAL A 9 -12.74 -12.76 0.75
C VAL A 9 -12.04 -11.66 -0.05
N GLY A 10 -11.75 -11.92 -1.33
CA GLY A 10 -11.19 -10.93 -2.24
C GLY A 10 -12.10 -9.71 -2.34
N GLY A 11 -13.41 -9.90 -2.57
CA GLY A 11 -14.40 -8.83 -2.61
C GLY A 11 -14.39 -7.97 -1.35
N ILE A 12 -14.48 -8.56 -0.16
CA ILE A 12 -14.47 -7.79 1.10
C ILE A 12 -13.18 -6.98 1.26
N LEU A 13 -12.02 -7.58 0.95
CA LEU A 13 -10.72 -6.90 1.03
C LEU A 13 -10.60 -5.76 0.02
N THR A 14 -11.16 -5.92 -1.19
CA THR A 14 -11.19 -4.85 -2.19
C THR A 14 -12.02 -3.68 -1.74
N THR A 15 -13.20 -3.92 -1.18
CA THR A 15 -14.07 -2.85 -0.69
C THR A 15 -13.39 -2.08 0.43
N LEU A 16 -12.74 -2.78 1.36
CA LEU A 16 -11.96 -2.14 2.44
C LEU A 16 -10.79 -1.31 1.89
N ALA A 17 -10.04 -1.83 0.93
CA ALA A 17 -8.94 -1.11 0.30
C ALA A 17 -9.42 0.17 -0.40
N VAL A 18 -10.53 0.09 -1.13
CA VAL A 18 -11.17 1.22 -1.81
C VAL A 18 -11.68 2.26 -0.81
N ILE A 19 -12.36 1.84 0.26
CA ILE A 19 -12.86 2.76 1.29
C ILE A 19 -11.71 3.53 1.94
N PHE A 20 -10.65 2.85 2.39
CA PHE A 20 -9.52 3.52 3.02
C PHE A 20 -8.77 4.43 2.06
N GLN A 21 -8.56 4.01 0.82
CA GLN A 21 -7.86 4.83 -0.16
C GLN A 21 -8.70 6.01 -0.65
N SER A 22 -10.03 5.90 -0.68
CA SER A 22 -10.93 7.01 -1.04
C SER A 22 -11.16 8.01 0.10
N ALA A 23 -10.74 7.70 1.33
CA ALA A 23 -10.93 8.56 2.49
C ALA A 23 -10.44 10.02 2.32
N PRO A 24 -9.29 10.31 1.67
CA PRO A 24 -8.86 11.69 1.40
C PRO A 24 -9.87 12.53 0.60
N ILE A 25 -10.67 11.89 -0.25
CA ILE A 25 -11.65 12.56 -1.11
C ILE A 25 -12.80 13.11 -0.27
N PHE A 26 -13.23 12.35 0.73
CA PHE A 26 -14.36 12.70 1.60
C PHE A 26 -13.92 13.53 2.83
N LEU A 27 -12.68 13.34 3.28
CA LEU A 27 -12.13 13.99 4.48
C LEU A 27 -10.72 14.51 4.16
N PRO A 28 -10.57 15.74 3.62
CA PRO A 28 -9.32 16.26 3.02
C PRO A 28 -8.13 16.50 3.99
N THR A 29 -8.17 15.96 5.20
CA THR A 29 -7.05 16.05 6.16
C THR A 29 -6.90 14.76 6.96
N ILE A 30 -8.01 14.26 7.50
CA ILE A 30 -8.04 13.00 8.26
C ILE A 30 -7.90 11.81 7.30
N GLY A 31 -8.49 11.91 6.10
CA GLY A 31 -8.43 10.89 5.08
C GLY A 31 -7.01 10.62 4.57
N LEU A 32 -6.12 11.62 4.57
CA LEU A 32 -4.72 11.43 4.20
C LEU A 32 -3.96 10.50 5.15
N PHE A 33 -4.32 10.50 6.44
CA PHE A 33 -3.78 9.55 7.41
C PHE A 33 -4.39 8.15 7.26
N LEU A 34 -5.61 8.05 6.75
CA LEU A 34 -6.34 6.80 6.54
C LEU A 34 -5.98 6.11 5.23
N SER A 35 -5.55 6.85 4.21
CA SER A 35 -5.13 6.33 2.90
C SER A 35 -4.03 5.25 3.00
N PRO A 36 -2.94 5.44 3.77
CA PRO A 36 -1.98 4.40 4.16
C PRO A 36 -2.57 3.06 4.61
N LEU A 37 -3.76 3.09 5.24
CA LEU A 37 -4.40 1.92 5.82
C LEU A 37 -4.92 0.94 4.76
N SER A 38 -5.05 1.37 3.50
CA SER A 38 -5.37 0.51 2.35
C SER A 38 -4.31 -0.57 2.08
N THR A 39 -3.07 -0.36 2.56
CA THR A 39 -1.98 -1.34 2.50
C THR A 39 -2.32 -2.64 3.24
N ILE A 40 -3.09 -2.55 4.33
CA ILE A 40 -3.42 -3.69 5.21
C ILE A 40 -4.28 -4.73 4.50
N PRO A 41 -5.46 -4.40 3.91
CA PRO A 41 -6.27 -5.39 3.22
C PRO A 41 -5.54 -6.02 2.04
N ILE A 42 -4.71 -5.27 1.31
CA ILE A 42 -3.91 -5.78 0.19
C ILE A 42 -2.80 -6.72 0.70
N ALA A 43 -2.15 -6.39 1.82
CA ALA A 43 -1.14 -7.24 2.44
C ALA A 43 -1.73 -8.53 2.99
N ILE A 44 -2.90 -8.48 3.63
CA ILE A 44 -3.63 -9.68 4.10
C ILE A 44 -4.00 -10.56 2.90
N ALA A 45 -4.52 -9.95 1.84
CA ALA A 45 -4.85 -10.64 0.60
C ALA A 45 -3.64 -11.39 0.02
N ALA A 46 -2.51 -10.70 -0.10
CA ALA A 46 -1.25 -11.26 -0.61
C ALA A 46 -0.63 -12.32 0.33
N PHE A 47 -0.81 -12.16 1.65
CA PHE A 47 -0.38 -13.13 2.65
C PHE A 47 -1.16 -14.45 2.54
N SER A 48 -2.49 -14.38 2.36
CA SER A 48 -3.31 -15.59 2.16
C SER A 48 -2.99 -16.30 0.84
N SER A 49 -2.87 -15.55 -0.26
CA SER A 49 -2.32 -16.08 -1.51
C SER A 49 -1.89 -14.96 -2.45
N ILE A 50 -0.74 -15.13 -3.11
CA ILE A 50 -0.21 -14.21 -4.13
C ILE A 50 -1.26 -13.85 -5.21
N PRO A 51 -1.97 -14.81 -5.84
CA PRO A 51 -2.98 -14.48 -6.85
C PRO A 51 -4.17 -13.68 -6.27
N LEU A 52 -4.54 -13.89 -5.00
CA LEU A 52 -5.59 -13.11 -4.35
C LEU A 52 -5.12 -11.68 -4.05
N GLY A 53 -3.87 -11.50 -3.60
CA GLY A 53 -3.26 -10.18 -3.46
C GLY A 53 -3.26 -9.37 -4.76
N LEU A 54 -2.84 -9.99 -5.87
CA LEU A 54 -2.89 -9.37 -7.19
C LEU A 54 -4.30 -9.04 -7.65
N ALA A 55 -5.24 -9.98 -7.47
CA ALA A 55 -6.64 -9.75 -7.81
C ALA A 55 -7.20 -8.55 -7.05
N VAL A 56 -7.02 -8.52 -5.72
CA VAL A 56 -7.50 -7.44 -4.84
C VAL A 56 -6.88 -6.10 -5.22
N PHE A 57 -5.59 -6.08 -5.54
CA PHE A 57 -4.89 -4.87 -5.97
C PHE A 57 -5.46 -4.31 -7.28
N PHE A 58 -5.54 -5.11 -8.33
CA PHE A 58 -6.04 -4.64 -9.63
C PHE A 58 -7.51 -4.23 -9.58
N SER A 59 -8.36 -4.99 -8.90
CA SER A 59 -9.77 -4.60 -8.74
C SER A 59 -9.94 -3.33 -7.93
N SER A 60 -9.12 -3.11 -6.88
CA SER A 60 -9.15 -1.88 -6.10
C SER A 60 -8.77 -0.68 -6.96
N VAL A 61 -7.70 -0.79 -7.76
CA VAL A 61 -7.30 0.25 -8.72
C VAL A 61 -8.45 0.54 -9.69
N LEU A 62 -9.04 -0.47 -10.32
CA LEU A 62 -10.12 -0.27 -11.30
C LEU A 62 -11.32 0.45 -10.69
N ILE A 63 -11.78 0.04 -9.50
CA ILE A 63 -12.89 0.70 -8.83
C ILE A 63 -12.52 2.14 -8.48
N LEU A 64 -11.30 2.36 -7.99
CA LEU A 64 -10.85 3.68 -7.59
C LEU A 64 -10.66 4.62 -8.78
N THR A 65 -10.25 4.15 -9.95
CA THR A 65 -10.18 4.98 -11.17
C THR A 65 -11.53 5.63 -11.51
N MET A 66 -12.64 4.95 -11.21
CA MET A 66 -13.99 5.48 -11.42
C MET A 66 -14.39 6.56 -10.40
N ILE A 67 -13.77 6.55 -9.22
CA ILE A 67 -14.05 7.49 -8.13
C ILE A 67 -13.11 8.70 -8.20
N SER A 68 -11.79 8.43 -8.28
CA SER A 68 -10.74 9.45 -8.37
C SER A 68 -9.50 8.88 -9.05
N ILE A 69 -9.09 9.52 -10.14
CA ILE A 69 -7.86 9.19 -10.85
C ILE A 69 -6.64 9.36 -9.94
N GLN A 70 -6.63 10.39 -9.09
CA GLN A 70 -5.47 10.76 -8.28
C GLN A 70 -5.17 9.68 -7.22
N GLU A 71 -6.18 9.29 -6.46
CA GLU A 71 -6.03 8.25 -5.43
C GLU A 71 -5.75 6.87 -6.03
N SER A 72 -6.30 6.59 -7.23
CA SER A 72 -5.98 5.36 -7.95
C SER A 72 -4.50 5.27 -8.32
N ILE A 73 -3.91 6.38 -8.77
CA ILE A 73 -2.50 6.41 -9.17
C ILE A 73 -1.62 6.29 -7.91
N ILE A 74 -2.00 6.94 -6.80
CA ILE A 74 -1.32 6.75 -5.50
C ILE A 74 -1.34 5.28 -5.11
N LEU A 75 -2.50 4.60 -5.17
CA LEU A 75 -2.59 3.19 -4.80
C LEU A 75 -1.79 2.28 -5.71
N LEU A 76 -1.81 2.53 -7.02
CA LEU A 76 -1.09 1.74 -8.01
C LEU A 76 0.43 1.77 -7.76
N PHE A 77 0.99 2.95 -7.46
CA PHE A 77 2.44 3.13 -7.37
C PHE A 77 3.01 3.10 -5.96
N THR A 78 2.20 3.32 -4.92
CA THR A 78 2.69 3.43 -3.54
C THR A 78 2.06 2.40 -2.60
N THR A 79 0.86 2.66 -2.08
CA THR A 79 0.24 1.88 -0.99
C THR A 79 -0.12 0.46 -1.43
N GLY A 80 -0.66 0.27 -2.63
CA GLY A 80 -1.02 -1.07 -3.10
C GLY A 80 0.20 -1.92 -3.45
N LEU A 81 1.22 -1.32 -4.07
CA LEU A 81 2.47 -2.03 -4.40
C LEU A 81 3.23 -2.43 -3.13
N LEU A 82 3.31 -1.52 -2.13
CA LEU A 82 3.85 -1.83 -0.81
C LEU A 82 3.07 -2.97 -0.13
N GLY A 83 1.73 -2.95 -0.20
CA GLY A 83 0.89 -4.02 0.35
C GLY A 83 1.23 -5.40 -0.23
N ILE A 84 1.39 -5.52 -1.56
CA ILE A 84 1.78 -6.78 -2.22
C ILE A 84 3.17 -7.22 -1.77
N VAL A 85 4.15 -6.31 -1.79
CA VAL A 85 5.54 -6.63 -1.44
C VAL A 85 5.62 -7.11 0.01
N ILE A 86 4.97 -6.41 0.94
CA ILE A 86 4.92 -6.83 2.34
C ILE A 86 4.22 -8.18 2.48
N GLY A 87 3.02 -8.35 1.94
CA GLY A 87 2.26 -9.60 2.09
C GLY A 87 2.97 -10.83 1.53
N THR A 88 3.68 -10.68 0.41
CA THR A 88 4.40 -11.79 -0.26
C THR A 88 5.75 -12.10 0.38
N LEU A 89 6.56 -11.10 0.72
CA LEU A 89 7.91 -11.32 1.24
C LEU A 89 7.96 -11.64 2.73
N LEU A 90 7.00 -11.13 3.51
CA LEU A 90 6.92 -11.39 4.96
C LEU A 90 6.66 -12.88 5.22
N PHE A 91 5.96 -13.58 4.32
CA PHE A 91 5.75 -15.04 4.38
C PHE A 91 6.97 -15.86 3.89
N ARG A 92 7.67 -15.43 2.83
CA ARG A 92 8.71 -16.26 2.17
C ARG A 92 10.14 -16.05 2.63
N LYS A 93 10.55 -14.83 2.96
CA LYS A 93 11.99 -14.48 3.11
C LYS A 93 12.33 -13.74 4.40
N GLY A 94 11.33 -13.42 5.23
CA GLY A 94 11.55 -12.75 6.51
C GLY A 94 11.59 -11.22 6.42
N ILE A 95 11.52 -10.58 7.58
CA ILE A 95 11.22 -9.15 7.75
C ILE A 95 12.28 -8.23 7.16
N VAL A 96 13.57 -8.61 7.26
CA VAL A 96 14.67 -7.75 6.82
C VAL A 96 14.61 -7.54 5.30
N ILE A 97 14.33 -8.60 4.54
CA ILE A 97 14.21 -8.53 3.08
C ILE A 97 12.89 -7.87 2.66
N SER A 98 11.81 -8.04 3.45
CA SER A 98 10.55 -7.31 3.25
C SER A 98 10.73 -5.80 3.41
N ILE A 99 11.44 -5.34 4.45
CA ILE A 99 11.70 -3.90 4.69
C ILE A 99 12.54 -3.30 3.58
N LEU A 100 13.58 -4.02 3.13
CA LEU A 100 14.51 -3.54 2.11
C LEU A 100 13.81 -3.44 0.74
N SER A 101 13.07 -4.48 0.34
CA SER A 101 12.29 -4.48 -0.91
C SER A 101 11.13 -3.48 -0.89
N SER A 102 10.43 -3.34 0.23
CA SER A 102 9.33 -2.38 0.38
C SER A 102 9.83 -0.94 0.35
N SER A 103 11.00 -0.66 0.92
CA SER A 103 11.60 0.70 0.88
C SER A 103 12.02 1.09 -0.53
N VAL A 104 12.58 0.15 -1.30
CA VAL A 104 12.94 0.36 -2.72
C VAL A 104 11.70 0.53 -3.58
N ALA A 105 10.67 -0.29 -3.36
CA ALA A 105 9.39 -0.20 -4.07
C ALA A 105 8.70 1.14 -3.83
N LEU A 106 8.62 1.59 -2.56
CA LEU A 106 7.98 2.85 -2.21
C LEU A 106 8.81 4.06 -2.65
N SER A 107 10.16 4.00 -2.58
CA SER A 107 11.00 5.10 -3.07
C SER A 107 10.86 5.26 -4.59
N LEU A 108 10.87 4.16 -5.35
CA LEU A 108 10.57 4.17 -6.79
C LEU A 108 9.18 4.73 -7.06
N GLY A 109 8.17 4.30 -6.29
CA GLY A 109 6.80 4.78 -6.38
C GLY A 109 6.69 6.29 -6.21
N ILE A 110 7.29 6.85 -5.16
CA ILE A 110 7.26 8.30 -4.86
C ILE A 110 7.98 9.10 -5.95
N ILE A 111 9.12 8.61 -6.46
CA ILE A 111 9.87 9.28 -7.53
C ILE A 111 9.03 9.33 -8.82
N PHE A 112 8.39 8.20 -9.18
CA PHE A 112 7.53 8.12 -10.35
C PHE A 112 6.32 9.05 -10.21
N LEU A 113 5.70 9.07 -9.03
CA LEU A 113 4.54 9.92 -8.73
C LEU A 113 4.89 11.42 -8.79
N THR A 114 6.08 11.80 -8.31
CA THR A 114 6.53 13.20 -8.27
C THR A 114 6.90 13.71 -9.66
N TYR A 115 7.63 12.92 -10.46
CA TYR A 115 8.16 13.39 -11.75
C TYR A 115 7.23 13.13 -12.95
N ILE A 116 6.37 12.09 -12.92
CA ILE A 116 5.53 11.73 -14.07
C ILE A 116 4.08 12.15 -13.86
N VAL A 117 3.56 12.03 -12.65
CA VAL A 117 2.14 12.32 -12.36
C VAL A 117 1.94 13.76 -11.89
N GLY A 118 2.97 14.39 -11.31
CA GLY A 118 2.96 15.82 -10.99
C GLY A 118 1.89 16.19 -9.96
N ILE A 119 1.68 15.36 -8.94
CA ILE A 119 0.75 15.69 -7.86
C ILE A 119 1.22 16.97 -7.18
N VAL A 120 0.38 18.02 -7.22
CA VAL A 120 0.68 19.39 -6.75
C VAL A 120 1.33 19.39 -5.37
N SER A 121 0.81 18.58 -4.43
CA SER A 121 1.34 18.46 -3.07
C SER A 121 2.80 17.97 -2.99
N PHE A 122 3.22 17.10 -3.91
CA PHE A 122 4.60 16.59 -3.98
C PHE A 122 5.51 17.51 -4.81
N VAL A 123 4.96 18.18 -5.82
CA VAL A 123 5.69 19.12 -6.67
C VAL A 123 6.04 20.41 -5.90
N ASP A 124 5.13 20.96 -5.12
CA ASP A 124 5.37 22.16 -4.29
C ASP A 124 6.45 21.92 -3.22
N LEU A 125 6.48 20.70 -2.67
CA LEU A 125 7.50 20.28 -1.71
C LEU A 125 8.86 20.09 -2.41
N ALA A 126 8.85 19.56 -3.63
CA ALA A 126 10.06 19.35 -4.43
C ALA A 126 10.65 20.66 -4.97
N SER A 127 9.83 21.68 -5.25
CA SER A 127 10.30 23.01 -5.68
C SER A 127 10.84 23.87 -4.54
N SER A 128 10.52 23.53 -3.29
CA SER A 128 11.00 24.26 -2.11
C SER A 128 12.43 23.89 -1.69
N PHE A 129 12.96 22.77 -2.19
CA PHE A 129 14.28 22.24 -1.83
C PHE A 129 15.11 21.91 -3.07
N SER A 130 16.44 21.81 -2.92
CA SER A 130 17.30 21.34 -4.01
C SER A 130 16.99 19.89 -4.35
N THR A 131 17.05 19.54 -5.64
CA THR A 131 16.65 18.22 -6.18
C THR A 131 17.29 17.05 -5.42
N THR A 132 18.58 17.15 -5.07
CA THR A 132 19.32 16.15 -4.29
C THR A 132 18.81 15.98 -2.85
N LEU A 133 18.38 17.06 -2.20
CA LEU A 133 17.84 17.04 -0.84
C LEU A 133 16.45 16.39 -0.81
N THR A 134 15.61 16.69 -1.81
CA THR A 134 14.27 16.10 -1.95
C THR A 134 14.33 14.58 -2.12
N PHE A 135 15.26 14.07 -2.94
CA PHE A 135 15.48 12.61 -3.06
C PHE A 135 15.90 11.97 -1.74
N LEU A 136 16.80 12.61 -0.98
CA LEU A 136 17.27 12.10 0.31
C LEU A 136 16.12 12.04 1.33
N ILE A 137 15.29 13.09 1.39
CA ILE A 137 14.13 13.18 2.27
C ILE A 137 13.10 12.10 1.92
N PHE A 138 12.78 11.91 0.63
CA PHE A 138 11.87 10.86 0.20
C PHE A 138 12.40 9.46 0.50
N PHE A 139 13.70 9.24 0.35
CA PHE A 139 14.32 7.96 0.69
C PHE A 139 14.25 7.68 2.20
N LEU A 140 14.60 8.67 3.04
CA LEU A 140 14.51 8.57 4.50
C LEU A 140 13.07 8.35 4.98
N PHE A 141 12.13 9.13 4.43
CA PHE A 141 10.71 8.98 4.71
C PHE A 141 10.21 7.60 4.32
N SER A 142 10.57 7.13 3.12
CA SER A 142 10.21 5.79 2.64
C SER A 142 10.73 4.69 3.57
N LEU A 143 11.97 4.83 4.04
CA LEU A 143 12.59 3.85 4.93
C LEU A 143 11.89 3.79 6.30
N ILE A 144 11.58 4.95 6.88
CA ILE A 144 10.84 5.06 8.15
C ILE A 144 9.42 4.49 7.99
N TYR A 145 8.71 4.93 6.96
CA TYR A 145 7.34 4.52 6.69
C TYR A 145 7.23 3.02 6.41
N SER A 146 8.08 2.49 5.53
CA SER A 146 8.17 1.06 5.22
C SER A 146 8.48 0.21 6.46
N SER A 147 9.36 0.71 7.35
CA SER A 147 9.69 0.02 8.60
C SER A 147 8.50 -0.03 9.54
N ILE A 148 7.79 1.09 9.73
CA ILE A 148 6.59 1.17 10.57
C ILE A 148 5.49 0.25 10.02
N CYS A 149 5.20 0.33 8.71
CA CYS A 149 4.19 -0.52 8.07
C CYS A 149 4.53 -2.01 8.19
N ASN A 150 5.77 -2.42 7.94
CA ASN A 150 6.19 -3.82 8.11
C ASN A 150 6.02 -4.30 9.56
N ILE A 151 6.38 -3.49 10.55
CA ILE A 151 6.23 -3.84 11.97
C ILE A 151 4.75 -3.97 12.34
N PHE A 152 3.92 -3.01 11.95
CA PHE A 152 2.48 -3.04 12.21
C PHE A 152 1.79 -4.22 11.54
N ILE A 153 2.04 -4.44 10.24
CA ILE A 153 1.46 -5.54 9.49
C ILE A 153 1.91 -6.89 10.05
N LYS A 154 3.19 -7.04 10.42
CA LYS A 154 3.67 -8.26 11.09
C LYS A 154 2.93 -8.49 12.40
N LYS A 155 2.82 -7.48 13.27
CA LYS A 155 2.18 -7.61 14.58
C LYS A 155 0.69 -7.97 14.42
N PHE A 156 0.02 -7.37 13.43
CA PHE A 156 -1.37 -7.64 13.10
C PHE A 156 -1.58 -9.06 12.53
N ILE A 157 -0.76 -9.50 11.58
CA ILE A 157 -0.81 -10.86 11.03
C ILE A 157 -0.52 -11.89 12.13
N ASN A 158 0.49 -11.64 12.98
CA ASN A 158 0.83 -12.55 14.08
C ASN A 158 -0.28 -12.63 15.15
N TYR A 159 -1.04 -11.56 15.34
CA TYR A 159 -2.23 -11.56 16.17
C TYR A 159 -3.35 -12.39 15.54
N LEU A 160 -3.59 -12.22 14.23
CA LEU A 160 -4.60 -12.98 13.49
C LEU A 160 -4.31 -14.49 13.41
N THR A 161 -3.04 -14.89 13.22
CA THR A 161 -2.65 -16.31 13.27
C THR A 161 -2.78 -16.90 14.66
N LYS A 162 -2.52 -16.12 15.72
CA LYS A 162 -2.73 -16.56 17.11
C LYS A 162 -4.20 -16.84 17.43
N ILE A 163 -5.14 -16.19 16.72
CA ILE A 163 -6.58 -16.39 16.88
C ILE A 163 -7.10 -17.56 16.00
N LYS A 164 -6.22 -18.27 15.27
CA LYS A 164 -6.59 -19.46 14.46
C LYS A 164 -7.63 -19.17 13.36
N ILE A 165 -7.82 -17.91 12.97
CA ILE A 165 -8.78 -17.51 11.91
C ILE A 165 -8.26 -17.86 10.50
N ILE A 166 -6.95 -18.09 10.35
CA ILE A 166 -6.26 -18.21 9.04
C ILE A 166 -5.68 -19.62 8.80
N SER A 167 -5.93 -20.62 9.68
CA SER A 167 -5.50 -22.01 9.40
C SER A 167 -6.41 -22.72 8.42
#